data_AF-A0A2V9U2N7-F1
#
_entry.id   AF-A0A2V9U2N7-F1
#
_cell.length_a   1.000
_cell.length_b   1.000
_cell.length_c   1.000
_cell.angle_alpha   90.00
_cell.angle_beta   90.00
_cell.angle_gamma   90.00
#
_symmetry.space_group_name_H-M   'P 1'
#
loop_
_entity.id
_entity.type
_entity.pdbx_description
1 polymer ?
#
loop_
_entity_poly.entity_id
_entity_poly.type
_entity_poly.pdbx_seq_one_letter_code
_entity_poly.pdbx_strand_id
1 'polypeptide(L)' 'MKETEKSIFGEQYRVVAVERDRLLVRGILSGAVLTIISTELASPLTPEDYPLGKLIALTDPSTAPLN' A
#
# COMPACT_ATOMS: atom_id res chain seq x y z
N MET A 1 18.51 0.16 -11.88
CA MET A 1 17.42 -0.41 -11.07
C MET A 1 16.28 0.62 -11.07
N LYS A 2 15.36 0.57 -12.03
CA LYS A 2 14.22 1.52 -12.15
C LYS A 2 12.90 0.83 -12.55
N GLU A 3 12.94 -0.49 -12.75
CA GLU A 3 11.82 -1.25 -13.30
C GLU A 3 10.86 -1.71 -12.19
N THR A 4 11.41 -2.05 -11.02
CA THR A 4 10.64 -2.53 -9.86
C THR A 4 9.70 -1.47 -9.28
N GLU A 5 10.11 -0.20 -9.26
CA GLU A 5 9.28 0.91 -8.76
C GLU A 5 8.07 1.14 -9.65
N LYS A 6 8.22 1.06 -10.98
CA LYS A 6 7.08 1.21 -11.89
C LYS A 6 6.09 0.04 -11.79
N SER A 7 6.57 -1.14 -11.40
CA SER A 7 5.73 -2.33 -11.21
C SER A 7 4.89 -2.27 -9.93
N ILE A 8 5.39 -1.70 -8.83
CA ILE A 8 4.62 -1.66 -7.57
C ILE A 8 3.44 -0.68 -7.60
N PHE A 9 3.50 0.37 -8.40
CA PHE A 9 2.39 1.34 -8.54
C PHE A 9 1.42 0.99 -9.67
N GLY A 10 1.80 0.06 -10.56
CA GLY A 10 0.97 -0.40 -11.68
C GLY A 10 0.05 -1.58 -11.34
N GLU A 11 0.05 -2.04 -10.09
CA GLU A 11 -0.67 -3.23 -9.63
C GLU A 11 -1.68 -2.89 -8.54
N GLN A 12 -2.76 -3.69 -8.46
CA GLN A 12 -3.68 -3.69 -7.33
C GLN A 12 -3.24 -4.69 -6.27
N TYR A 13 -3.42 -4.30 -5.02
CA TYR A 13 -3.06 -5.08 -3.86
C TYR A 13 -4.28 -5.34 -2.99
N ARG A 14 -4.32 -6.51 -2.37
CA ARG A 14 -5.35 -6.89 -1.41
C ARG A 14 -4.82 -6.74 0.00
N VAL A 15 -5.57 -6.07 0.88
CA VAL A 15 -5.22 -5.98 2.29
C VAL A 15 -5.30 -7.37 2.92
N VAL A 16 -4.22 -7.80 3.57
CA VAL A 16 -4.14 -9.10 4.27
C VAL A 16 -3.99 -8.96 5.78
N ALA A 17 -3.40 -7.86 6.26
CA ALA A 17 -3.37 -7.51 7.67
C ALA A 17 -3.23 -6.00 7.85
N VAL A 18 -3.78 -5.48 8.94
CA VAL A 18 -3.64 -4.08 9.36
C VAL A 18 -3.12 -4.05 10.79
N GLU A 19 -2.03 -3.34 10.97
CA GLU A 19 -1.46 -2.98 12.26
C GLU A 19 -1.42 -1.44 12.36
N ARG A 20 -1.18 -0.92 13.57
CA ARG A 20 -1.26 0.52 13.88
C ARG A 20 -0.39 1.39 12.95
N ASP A 21 0.83 0.92 12.65
CA ASP A 21 1.81 1.58 11.78
C ASP A 21 2.10 0.79 10.49
N ARG A 22 1.50 -0.39 10.30
CA ARG A 22 1.86 -1.29 9.19
C ARG A 22 0.63 -1.80 8.48
N LEU A 23 0.65 -1.74 7.15
CA LEU A 23 -0.34 -2.36 6.31
C LEU A 23 0.33 -3.48 5.49
N LEU A 24 -0.13 -4.71 5.66
CA LEU A 24 0.31 -5.81 4.83
C LEU A 24 -0.67 -5.97 3.68
N VAL A 25 -0.13 -6.02 2.47
CA VAL A 25 -0.91 -6.14 1.25
C VAL A 25 -0.30 -7.17 0.31
N ARG A 26 -1.13 -7.83 -0.49
CA ARG A 26 -0.72 -8.85 -1.45
C ARG A 26 -1.09 -8.47 -2.87
N GLY A 27 -0.12 -8.45 -3.77
CA GLY A 27 -0.31 -8.16 -5.19
C GLY A 27 -1.21 -9.18 -5.85
N ILE A 28 -2.16 -8.73 -6.66
CA ILE A 28 -3.11 -9.60 -7.33
C ILE A 28 -2.50 -10.34 -8.53
N LEU A 29 -1.60 -9.70 -9.29
CA LEU A 29 -0.96 -10.29 -10.47
C LEU A 29 0.35 -10.98 -10.08
N SER A 30 1.16 -10.31 -9.27
CA SER A 30 2.49 -10.77 -8.84
C SER A 30 2.42 -11.80 -7.71
N GLY A 31 1.35 -11.79 -6.90
CA GLY A 31 1.24 -12.57 -5.68
C GLY A 31 2.19 -12.11 -4.56
N ALA A 32 2.98 -11.07 -4.78
CA ALA A 32 3.99 -10.57 -3.85
C ALA A 32 3.33 -9.94 -2.62
N VAL A 33 3.91 -10.16 -1.44
CA VAL A 33 3.45 -9.53 -0.20
C VAL A 33 4.34 -8.34 0.11
N LEU A 34 3.72 -7.17 0.28
CA LEU A 34 4.37 -5.92 0.63
C LEU A 34 3.93 -5.48 2.01
N THR A 35 4.84 -4.85 2.73
CA THR A 35 4.58 -4.21 4.02
C THR A 35 4.75 -2.71 3.85
N ILE A 36 3.66 -1.97 3.98
CA ILE A 36 3.64 -0.51 3.92
C ILE A 36 3.75 -0.01 5.36
N ILE A 37 4.76 0.79 5.63
CA ILE A 37 4.99 1.38 6.95
C ILE A 37 4.54 2.84 6.87
N SER A 38 3.53 3.20 7.68
CA SER A 38 3.12 4.60 7.80
C SER A 38 4.08 5.32 8.73
N THR A 39 4.82 6.30 8.21
CA THR A 39 5.64 7.21 9.00
C THR A 39 4.81 8.33 9.64
N GLU A 40 3.54 8.47 9.23
CA GLU A 40 2.65 9.51 9.72
C GLU A 40 1.93 9.05 10.98
N LEU A 41 2.49 9.41 12.14
CA LEU A 41 1.95 9.06 13.46
C LEU A 41 0.59 9.72 13.77
N ALA A 42 0.22 10.75 13.02
CA ALA A 42 -1.04 11.48 13.23
C ALA A 42 -2.27 10.71 12.71
N SER A 43 -2.09 9.82 11.73
CA SER A 43 -3.15 9.07 11.07
C SER A 43 -2.84 7.57 11.13
N PRO A 44 -3.16 6.89 12.25
CA PRO A 44 -2.90 5.46 12.37
C PRO A 44 -3.69 4.68 11.33
N LEU A 45 -3.10 3.59 10.84
CA LEU A 45 -3.79 2.69 9.91
C LEU A 45 -4.85 1.94 10.71
N THR A 46 -6.12 2.10 10.31
CA THR A 46 -7.24 1.42 10.96
C THR A 46 -7.80 0.34 10.04
N PRO A 47 -8.32 -0.77 10.61
CA PRO A 47 -9.04 -1.79 9.83
C PRO A 47 -10.37 -1.26 9.26
N GLU A 48 -10.87 -0.11 9.74
CA GLU A 48 -12.05 0.55 9.18
C GLU A 48 -11.72 1.24 7.84
N ASP A 49 -10.56 1.89 7.74
CA ASP A 49 -10.04 2.48 6.50
C ASP A 49 -9.54 1.43 5.51
N TYR A 50 -8.90 0.38 6.05
CA TYR A 50 -8.29 -0.71 5.29
C TYR A 50 -8.85 -2.07 5.70
N PRO A 51 -10.13 -2.36 5.43
CA PRO A 51 -10.71 -3.65 5.78
C PRO A 51 -9.98 -4.80 5.07
N LEU A 52 -9.86 -5.92 5.78
CA LEU A 52 -9.24 -7.12 5.25
C LEU A 52 -9.94 -7.56 3.96
N GLY A 53 -9.14 -7.88 2.95
CA GLY A 53 -9.64 -8.28 1.65
C GLY A 53 -10.00 -7.12 0.72
N LYS A 54 -9.95 -5.85 1.17
CA LYS A 54 -10.12 -4.67 0.32
C LYS A 54 -9.00 -4.58 -0.71
N LEU A 55 -9.38 -4.19 -1.92
CA LEU A 55 -8.42 -3.89 -2.98
C LEU A 55 -8.01 -2.42 -2.89
N ILE A 56 -6.70 -2.18 -2.91
CA ILE A 56 -6.09 -0.85 -2.94
C ILE A 56 -5.10 -0.77 -4.11
N ALA A 57 -4.93 0.42 -4.66
CA ALA A 57 -3.86 0.72 -5.59
C ALA A 57 -2.84 1.62 -4.87
N LEU A 58 -1.56 1.39 -5.13
CA LEU A 58 -0.51 2.27 -4.64
C LEU A 58 -0.32 3.40 -5.66
N THR A 59 -0.26 4.63 -5.18
CA THR A 59 0.05 5.81 -6.00
C THR A 59 1.45 6.28 -5.66
N ASP A 60 2.25 6.58 -6.68
CA ASP A 60 3.58 7.13 -6.46
C ASP A 60 3.47 8.56 -5.89
N PRO A 61 4.08 8.84 -4.73
CA PRO A 61 3.98 10.16 -4.10
C PRO A 61 4.80 11.23 -4.86
N SER A 62 5.73 10.85 -5.74
CA SER A 62 6.50 11.80 -6.54
C SER A 62 5.68 12.38 -7.70
N THR A 63 4.58 11.72 -8.09
CA THR A 63 3.58 12.28 -9.03
C THR A 63 2.47 13.05 -8.33
N ALA A 64 2.39 13.03 -7.00
CA ALA A 64 1.40 13.84 -6.30
C ALA A 64 1.77 15.33 -6.47
N PRO A 65 0.83 16.20 -6.87
CA PRO A 65 1.11 17.62 -6.98
C PRO A 65 1.58 18.13 -5.61
N LEU A 66 2.76 18.75 -5.59
CA LEU A 66 3.26 19.47 -4.43
C LEU A 66 2.29 20.62 -4.17
N ASN A 67 1.55 20.54 -3.06
CA ASN A 67 0.59 21.56 -2.65
C ASN A 67 1.30 22.76 -2.02
#